data_AF-K0W7P3-F1
#
_entry.id   AF-K0W7P3-F1
#
_cell.length_a   1.000
_cell.length_b   1.000
_cell.length_c   1.000
_cell.angle_alpha   90.00
_cell.angle_beta   90.00
_cell.angle_gamma   90.00
#
_symmetry.space_group_name_H-M   'P 1'
#
loop_
_entity.id
_entity.type
_entity.pdbx_description
1 polymer ?
#
loop_
_entity_poly.entity_id
_entity_poly.type
_entity_poly.pdbx_seq_one_letter_code
_entity_poly.pdbx_strand_id
1 'polypeptide(L)'
;MTHFLAKASLAALLALCAIPATVSTAAAAGPQTRYAIEAQYHQPIHGCSPMQAVRKAHYFGLRDVRITRMSPRVVVVAGRDRRGWDRITFANVRGCPLIRR
;
A
#
# COMPACT_ATOMS: atom_id res chain seq x y z
N MET A 1 -24.16 -19.51 -58.99
CA MET A 1 -22.88 -18.91 -58.59
C MET A 1 -23.07 -17.88 -57.46
N THR A 2 -23.86 -18.20 -56.43
CA THR A 2 -24.22 -17.29 -55.32
C THR A 2 -23.60 -17.70 -53.98
N HIS A 3 -23.06 -18.93 -53.88
CA HIS A 3 -22.42 -19.45 -52.66
C HIS A 3 -21.00 -18.90 -52.41
N PHE A 4 -20.34 -18.33 -53.43
CA PHE A 4 -19.00 -17.75 -53.27
C PHE A 4 -19.05 -16.34 -52.65
N LEU A 5 -20.12 -15.58 -52.91
CA LEU A 5 -20.29 -14.23 -52.36
C LEU A 5 -20.65 -14.26 -50.86
N ALA A 6 -21.41 -15.28 -50.41
CA ALA A 6 -21.78 -15.45 -49.00
C ALA A 6 -20.60 -15.89 -48.11
N LYS A 7 -19.60 -16.59 -48.66
CA LYS A 7 -18.38 -16.96 -47.91
C LYS A 7 -17.38 -15.81 -47.81
N ALA A 8 -17.30 -14.96 -48.84
CA ALA A 8 -16.39 -13.82 -48.85
C ALA A 8 -16.81 -12.72 -47.83
N SER A 9 -18.11 -12.54 -47.61
CA SER A 9 -18.62 -11.56 -46.63
C SER A 9 -18.33 -11.94 -45.17
N LEU A 10 -18.31 -13.23 -44.85
CA LEU A 10 -18.06 -13.70 -43.49
C LEU A 10 -16.58 -13.49 -43.08
N ALA A 11 -15.64 -13.68 -44.01
CA ALA A 11 -14.22 -13.44 -43.77
C ALA A 11 -13.90 -11.93 -43.54
N ALA A 12 -14.56 -11.04 -44.27
CA ALA A 12 -14.40 -9.60 -44.09
C ALA A 12 -14.95 -9.10 -42.73
N LEU A 13 -16.05 -9.69 -42.24
CA LEU A 13 -16.62 -9.35 -40.92
C LEU A 13 -15.74 -9.82 -39.75
N LEU A 14 -15.06 -10.96 -39.87
CA LEU A 14 -14.14 -11.45 -38.83
C LEU A 14 -12.87 -10.58 -38.70
N ALA A 15 -12.43 -9.91 -39.78
CA ALA A 15 -11.27 -9.03 -39.76
C ALA A 15 -11.51 -7.70 -39.00
N LEU A 16 -12.76 -7.24 -38.92
CA LEU A 16 -13.12 -5.98 -38.22
C LEU A 16 -13.17 -6.12 -36.70
N CYS A 17 -13.21 -7.35 -36.16
CA CYS A 17 -13.20 -7.60 -34.72
C CYS A 17 -11.78 -7.70 -34.11
N ALA A 18 -10.73 -7.58 -34.94
CA ALA A 18 -9.33 -7.63 -34.52
C ALA A 18 -8.75 -6.25 -34.19
N ILE A 19 -9.59 -5.25 -33.92
CA ILE A 19 -9.14 -4.05 -33.22
C ILE A 19 -9.08 -4.46 -31.75
N PRO A 20 -7.91 -4.58 -31.10
CA PRO A 20 -7.89 -4.52 -29.66
C PRO A 20 -8.44 -3.14 -29.34
N ALA A 21 -9.70 -3.08 -28.91
CA ALA A 21 -10.09 -2.02 -28.01
C ALA A 21 -9.07 -2.15 -26.89
N THR A 22 -8.08 -1.28 -26.87
CA THR A 22 -7.37 -0.92 -25.66
C THR A 22 -8.45 -0.35 -24.77
N VAL A 23 -9.18 -1.27 -24.15
CA VAL A 23 -9.92 -0.99 -22.93
C VAL A 23 -8.84 -0.34 -22.11
N SER A 24 -8.99 0.96 -21.88
CA SER A 24 -8.37 1.55 -20.72
C SER A 24 -8.91 0.70 -19.59
N THR A 25 -8.17 -0.35 -19.25
CA THR A 25 -8.09 -0.77 -17.88
C THR A 25 -7.73 0.53 -17.22
N ALA A 26 -8.74 1.19 -16.65
CA ALA A 26 -8.53 1.98 -15.48
C ALA A 26 -7.84 0.99 -14.55
N ALA A 27 -6.52 0.97 -14.65
CA ALA A 27 -5.68 0.39 -13.66
C ALA A 27 -6.14 1.15 -12.44
N ALA A 28 -7.00 0.52 -11.64
CA ALA A 28 -7.03 0.79 -10.24
C ALA A 28 -5.57 0.62 -9.86
N ALA A 29 -4.85 1.74 -9.83
CA ALA A 29 -3.62 1.91 -9.12
C ALA A 29 -4.00 1.70 -7.65
N GLY A 30 -4.32 0.45 -7.31
CA GLY A 30 -4.35 -0.06 -5.96
C GLY A 30 -2.95 0.22 -5.42
N PRO A 31 -2.87 0.88 -4.27
CA PRO A 31 -1.77 1.77 -4.01
C PRO A 31 -0.47 0.96 -3.91
N GLN A 32 0.53 1.43 -4.66
CA GLN A 32 1.95 1.10 -4.58
C GLN A 32 2.53 1.20 -3.14
N THR A 33 1.72 1.53 -2.14
CA THR A 33 2.06 1.69 -0.72
C THR A 33 2.41 0.39 -0.01
N ARG A 34 2.09 -0.79 -0.56
CA ARG A 34 2.47 -2.05 0.12
C ARG A 34 3.94 -2.41 -0.03
N TYR A 35 4.58 -2.02 -1.14
CA TYR A 35 5.95 -2.42 -1.45
C TYR A 35 7.03 -1.49 -0.85
N ALA A 36 6.66 -0.28 -0.42
CA ALA A 36 7.57 0.64 0.25
C ALA A 36 7.81 0.32 1.74
N ILE A 37 7.15 -0.69 2.31
CA ILE A 37 7.32 -1.05 3.72
C ILE A 37 8.55 -1.95 3.92
N GLU A 38 8.96 -2.71 2.91
CA GLU A 38 10.00 -3.73 3.06
C GLU A 38 11.42 -3.14 3.00
N ALA A 39 11.62 -2.09 2.18
CA ALA A 39 12.92 -1.43 2.04
C ALA A 39 13.36 -0.65 3.30
N GLN A 40 12.44 -0.33 4.21
CA GLN A 40 12.74 0.52 5.38
C GLN A 40 13.44 -0.23 6.52
N TYR A 41 13.50 -1.57 6.48
CA TYR A 41 14.08 -2.39 7.56
C TYR A 41 15.60 -2.59 7.46
N HIS A 42 16.24 -2.24 6.34
CA HIS A 42 17.65 -2.54 6.09
C HIS A 42 18.62 -1.39 6.40
N GLN A 43 18.12 -0.22 6.82
CA GLN A 43 18.96 0.91 7.20
C GLN A 43 19.60 0.64 8.60
N PRO A 44 20.91 0.86 8.78
CA PRO A 44 21.59 0.63 10.06
C PRO A 44 20.86 1.32 11.24
N ILE A 45 20.43 0.52 12.22
CA ILE A 45 19.51 0.92 13.29
C ILE A 45 20.21 1.85 14.28
N HIS A 46 20.41 3.13 13.94
CA HIS A 46 20.75 4.16 14.93
C HIS A 46 19.50 4.81 15.55
N GLY A 47 18.32 4.50 15.00
CA GLY A 47 17.04 5.08 15.41
C GLY A 47 16.17 4.21 16.33
N CYS A 48 14.89 4.57 16.38
CA CYS A 48 13.85 3.83 17.07
C CYS A 48 13.51 2.57 16.27
N SER A 49 13.66 1.39 16.87
CA SER A 49 13.35 0.15 16.14
C SER A 49 11.83 0.01 15.93
N PRO A 50 11.40 -0.51 14.76
CA PRO A 50 9.99 -0.72 14.46
C PRO A 50 9.27 -1.55 15.54
N MET A 51 9.90 -2.65 15.97
CA MET A 51 9.38 -3.50 17.04
C MET A 51 9.28 -2.79 18.38
N GLN A 52 10.27 -1.95 18.74
CA GLN A 52 10.22 -1.20 19.99
C GLN A 52 9.11 -0.15 19.99
N ALA A 53 8.90 0.54 18.85
CA ALA A 53 7.79 1.48 18.68
C ALA A 53 6.43 0.80 18.86
N VAL A 54 6.22 -0.36 18.22
CA VAL A 54 4.99 -1.14 18.34
C VAL A 54 4.78 -1.63 19.77
N ARG A 55 5.82 -2.17 20.42
CA ARG A 55 5.73 -2.63 21.80
C ARG A 55 5.40 -1.49 22.77
N LYS A 56 6.04 -0.32 22.62
CA LYS A 56 5.70 0.87 23.41
C LYS A 56 4.27 1.32 23.20
N ALA A 57 3.81 1.38 21.95
CA ALA A 57 2.43 1.72 21.63
C ALA A 57 1.41 0.80 22.33
N HIS A 58 1.70 -0.52 22.40
CA HIS A 58 0.88 -1.44 23.18
C HIS A 58 0.87 -1.11 24.68
N TYR A 59 2.02 -0.78 25.27
CA TYR A 59 2.08 -0.34 26.68
C TYR A 59 1.29 0.95 26.95
N PHE A 60 1.20 1.86 25.97
CA PHE A 60 0.35 3.05 26.07
C PHE A 60 -1.16 2.76 25.90
N GLY A 61 -1.53 1.50 25.62
CA GLY A 61 -2.92 1.04 25.53
C GLY A 61 -3.47 0.97 24.11
N LEU A 62 -2.65 1.12 23.07
CA LEU A 62 -3.08 0.87 21.70
C LEU A 62 -3.20 -0.65 21.44
N ARG A 63 -4.23 -1.03 20.69
CA ARG A 63 -4.51 -2.36 20.13
C ARG A 63 -4.47 -2.26 18.60
N ASP A 64 -4.35 -3.41 17.92
CA ASP A 64 -4.28 -3.49 16.45
C ASP A 64 -3.25 -2.53 15.85
N VAL A 65 -2.06 -2.55 16.46
CA VAL A 65 -1.02 -1.55 16.27
C VAL A 65 -0.32 -1.74 14.93
N ARG A 66 -0.18 -0.66 14.17
CA ARG A 66 0.58 -0.62 12.91
C ARG A 66 1.37 0.65 12.75
N ILE A 67 2.53 0.54 12.11
CA ILE A 67 3.34 1.71 11.76
C ILE A 67 2.71 2.38 10.54
N THR A 68 2.24 3.62 10.71
CA THR A 68 1.63 4.40 9.61
C THR A 68 2.63 5.27 8.88
N ARG A 69 3.71 5.66 9.55
CA ARG A 69 4.77 6.48 8.94
C ARG A 69 6.08 6.21 9.66
N MET A 70 7.12 5.94 8.89
CA MET A 70 8.49 5.89 9.37
C MET A 70 9.29 6.94 8.61
N SER A 71 10.00 7.79 9.32
CA SER A 71 10.81 8.86 8.75
C SER A 71 12.11 8.99 9.51
N PRO A 72 13.13 9.67 8.98
CA PRO A 72 14.40 9.85 9.68
C PRO A 72 14.28 10.50 11.06
N ARG A 73 13.21 11.27 11.32
CA ARG A 73 13.02 12.01 12.58
C ARG A 73 11.96 11.41 13.50
N VAL A 74 10.92 10.80 12.95
CA VAL A 74 9.79 10.28 13.73
C VAL A 74 9.28 8.94 13.21
N VAL A 75 8.81 8.13 14.15
CA VAL A 75 8.08 6.88 13.90
C VAL A 75 6.66 7.06 14.44
N VAL A 76 5.68 6.94 13.55
CA VAL A 76 4.28 7.19 13.86
C VAL A 76 3.53 5.87 13.80
N VAL A 77 2.90 5.55 14.92
CA VAL A 77 2.20 4.30 15.16
C VAL A 77 0.73 4.60 15.38
N ALA A 78 -0.16 3.92 14.66
CA ALA A 78 -1.59 4.04 14.85
C ALA A 78 -2.18 2.73 15.35
N GLY A 79 -3.26 2.83 16.10
CA GLY A 79 -4.02 1.68 16.60
C GLY A 79 -5.37 2.11 17.12
N ARG A 80 -6.07 1.18 17.76
CA ARG A 80 -7.31 1.44 18.48
C ARG A 80 -7.07 1.45 19.98
N ASP A 81 -7.59 2.45 20.68
CA ASP A 81 -7.69 2.45 22.13
C ASP A 81 -9.16 2.22 22.55
N ARG A 82 -9.47 2.48 23.83
CA ARG A 82 -10.86 2.35 24.33
C ARG A 82 -11.80 3.44 23.82
N ARG A 83 -11.27 4.55 23.28
CA ARG A 83 -12.02 5.73 22.82
C ARG A 83 -12.17 5.77 21.31
N GLY A 84 -11.37 5.03 20.56
CA GLY A 84 -11.46 4.93 19.11
C GLY A 84 -10.11 4.71 18.46
N TRP A 85 -9.90 5.33 17.31
CA TRP A 85 -8.60 5.35 16.64
C TRP A 85 -7.70 6.41 17.25
N ASP A 86 -6.50 6.01 17.64
CA ASP A 86 -5.50 6.88 18.25
C ASP A 86 -4.12 6.65 17.61
N ARG A 87 -3.24 7.63 17.73
CA ARG A 87 -1.94 7.64 17.06
C ARG A 87 -0.85 8.19 17.96
N ILE A 88 0.20 7.40 18.16
CA ILE A 88 1.34 7.80 18.96
C ILE A 88 2.53 8.08 18.04
N THR A 89 3.17 9.22 18.26
CA THR A 89 4.39 9.64 17.56
C THR A 89 5.59 9.50 18.49
N PHE A 90 6.54 8.68 18.08
CA PHE A 90 7.84 8.52 18.72
C PHE A 90 8.93 9.24 17.93
N ALA A 91 9.97 9.72 18.61
CA ALA A 91 11.17 10.19 17.93
C ALA A 91 11.95 8.98 17.38
N ASN A 92 12.52 9.12 16.18
CA ASN A 92 13.33 8.08 15.56
C ASN A 92 14.78 8.12 16.07
N VAL A 93 14.93 8.03 17.39
CA VAL A 93 16.23 7.97 18.09
C VAL A 93 16.24 6.79 19.05
N ARG A 94 17.42 6.44 19.58
CA ARG A 94 17.56 5.37 20.57
C ARG A 94 16.61 5.58 21.75
N GLY A 95 15.96 4.49 22.16
CA GLY A 95 15.00 4.50 23.25
C GLY A 95 13.58 4.96 22.85
N CYS A 96 13.33 5.41 21.61
CA CYS A 96 11.99 5.78 21.13
C CYS A 96 11.23 6.70 22.10
N PRO A 97 11.71 7.92 22.40
CA PRO A 97 11.00 8.82 23.31
C PRO A 97 9.66 9.27 22.69
N LEU A 98 8.66 9.46 23.54
CA LEU A 98 7.33 9.91 23.14
C LEU A 98 7.37 11.39 22.78
N ILE A 99 6.84 11.75 21.61
CA ILE A 99 6.65 13.14 21.20
C ILE A 99 5.20 13.56 21.43
N ARG A 100 4.25 12.73 20.98
CA ARG A 100 2.81 13.05 21.02
C ARG A 100 1.95 11.79 21.04
N ARG A 101 0.79 11.89 21.67
CA ARG A 101 -0.36 10.99 21.56
C ARG A 101 -1.53 11.84 21.08
#